data_AF-A0A1M7URH7-F1
#
_entry.id   AF-A0A1M7URH7-F1
#
_cell.length_a   1.000
_cell.length_b   1.000
_cell.length_c   1.000
_cell.angle_alpha   90.00
_cell.angle_beta   90.00
_cell.angle_gamma   90.00
#
_symmetry.space_group_name_H-M   'P 1'
#
loop_
_entity.id
_entity.type
_entity.pdbx_description
1 polymer ?
#
loop_
_entity_poly.entity_id
_entity_poly.type
_entity_poly.pdbx_seq_one_letter_code
_entity_poly.pdbx_strand_id
1 'polypeptide(L)'
;MVALLRSERWTGHPGLRHAVLPSATPASPGFRPRAYWRGPSWPVVTWLFVWLLQRRGRTDVAAPLRRALLDQLAGGSFAEYHEPLTGEPLGSADQSWTAAAALDLLLGC
;
A
#
# COMPACT_ATOMS: atom_id res chain seq x y z
N MET A 1 -10.05 -5.48 14.12
CA MET A 1 -9.49 -4.52 13.14
C MET A 1 -8.18 -5.02 12.52
N VAL A 2 -7.10 -5.23 13.29
CA VAL A 2 -5.81 -5.72 12.72
C VAL A 2 -5.90 -7.10 12.08
N ALA A 3 -6.67 -8.03 12.65
CA ALA A 3 -6.88 -9.36 12.06
C ALA A 3 -7.52 -9.27 10.66
N LEU A 4 -8.45 -8.32 10.46
CA LEU A 4 -9.06 -8.07 9.14
C LEU A 4 -8.03 -7.52 8.17
N LEU A 5 -7.21 -6.54 8.60
CA LEU A 5 -6.16 -5.94 7.77
C LEU A 5 -5.20 -7.01 7.21
N ARG A 6 -4.84 -8.01 8.02
CA ARG A 6 -3.94 -9.11 7.65
C ARG A 6 -4.61 -10.30 6.97
N SER A 7 -5.93 -10.29 6.83
CA SER A 7 -6.67 -11.40 6.23
C SER A 7 -6.44 -11.48 4.72
N GLU A 8 -6.83 -12.61 4.13
CA GLU A 8 -6.84 -12.81 2.68
C GLU A 8 -7.75 -11.84 1.92
N ARG A 9 -8.60 -11.07 2.61
CA ARG A 9 -9.37 -9.99 1.97
C ARG A 9 -8.52 -8.73 1.73
N TRP A 10 -7.42 -8.54 2.45
CA TRP A 10 -6.63 -7.31 2.42
C TRP A 10 -5.15 -7.64 2.21
N THR A 11 -4.24 -7.23 3.10
CA THR A 11 -2.80 -7.33 2.84
C THR A 11 -2.29 -8.77 2.81
N GLY A 12 -3.07 -9.73 3.31
CA GLY A 12 -2.78 -11.16 3.23
C GLY A 12 -3.31 -11.85 1.98
N HIS A 13 -3.93 -11.14 1.03
CA HIS A 13 -4.46 -11.76 -0.19
C HIS A 13 -3.31 -12.36 -1.04
N PRO A 14 -3.36 -13.66 -1.40
CA PRO A 14 -2.21 -14.36 -1.99
C PRO A 14 -1.83 -13.86 -3.39
N GLY A 15 -2.77 -13.22 -4.09
CA GLY A 15 -2.53 -12.64 -5.42
C GLY A 15 -1.89 -11.25 -5.43
N LEU A 16 -1.69 -10.60 -4.27
CA LEU A 16 -1.08 -9.27 -4.26
C LEU A 16 0.41 -9.35 -4.57
N ARG A 17 0.89 -8.44 -5.43
CA ARG A 17 2.32 -8.32 -5.75
C ARG A 17 3.15 -7.91 -4.52
N HIS A 18 2.62 -6.96 -3.76
CA HIS A 18 3.17 -6.52 -2.48
C HIS A 18 2.05 -6.58 -1.43
N ALA A 19 2.39 -6.93 -0.20
CA ALA A 19 1.44 -7.02 0.92
C ALA A 19 1.02 -5.62 1.44
N VAL A 20 0.50 -4.77 0.55
CA VAL A 20 0.05 -3.39 0.78
C VAL A 20 -1.46 -3.27 0.62
N LEU A 21 -2.03 -2.09 0.92
CA LEU A 21 -3.48 -1.88 0.90
C LEU A 21 -3.99 -1.49 -0.49
N PRO A 22 -4.81 -2.35 -1.15
CA PRO A 22 -5.62 -1.91 -2.28
C PRO A 22 -6.77 -1.02 -1.78
N SER A 23 -7.25 -0.12 -2.64
CA SER A 23 -8.39 0.77 -2.34
C SER A 23 -9.72 0.03 -2.23
N ALA A 24 -9.82 -1.14 -2.87
CA ALA A 24 -10.89 -2.11 -2.68
C ALA A 24 -10.31 -3.52 -2.61
N THR A 25 -10.87 -4.37 -1.74
CA THR A 25 -10.45 -5.79 -1.64
C THR A 25 -10.61 -6.51 -2.99
N PRO A 26 -9.64 -7.34 -3.42
CA PRO A 26 -9.77 -8.19 -4.61
C PRO A 26 -10.97 -9.14 -4.56
N ALA A 27 -11.47 -9.46 -3.35
CA ALA A 27 -12.67 -10.27 -3.16
C ALA A 27 -13.99 -9.49 -3.39
N SER A 28 -13.94 -8.17 -3.62
CA SER A 28 -15.12 -7.34 -3.85
C SER A 28 -15.60 -7.47 -5.30
N PRO A 29 -16.92 -7.58 -5.57
CA PRO A 29 -17.44 -7.54 -6.94
C PRO A 29 -17.17 -6.19 -7.65
N GLY A 30 -16.96 -5.12 -6.86
CA GLY A 30 -16.60 -3.79 -7.36
C GLY A 30 -15.11 -3.61 -7.66
N PHE A 31 -14.28 -4.62 -7.41
CA PHE A 31 -12.84 -4.54 -7.62
C PHE A 31 -12.52 -4.34 -9.10
N ARG A 32 -11.75 -3.30 -9.40
CA ARG A 32 -11.26 -2.93 -10.73
C ARG A 32 -9.80 -2.55 -10.57
N PRO A 33 -8.85 -3.45 -10.92
CA PRO A 33 -7.44 -3.33 -10.51
C PRO A 33 -6.70 -2.08 -11.00
N ARG A 34 -7.22 -1.45 -12.06
CA ARG A 34 -6.62 -0.27 -12.71
C ARG A 34 -7.48 0.99 -12.60
N ALA A 35 -8.65 0.90 -11.97
CA ALA A 35 -9.64 1.98 -11.98
C ALA A 35 -9.57 2.83 -10.71
N TYR A 36 -8.52 3.64 -10.58
CA TYR A 36 -8.40 4.69 -9.57
C TYR A 36 -8.66 4.20 -8.12
N TRP A 37 -9.73 4.65 -7.46
CA TRP A 37 -10.08 4.23 -6.09
C TRP A 37 -10.88 2.92 -6.00
N ARG A 38 -10.99 2.14 -7.08
CA ARG A 38 -11.79 0.91 -7.13
C ARG A 38 -10.97 -0.37 -7.07
N GLY A 39 -9.69 -0.31 -6.71
CA GLY A 39 -8.83 -1.50 -6.70
C GLY A 39 -7.35 -1.22 -6.50
N PRO A 40 -6.73 -0.28 -7.24
CA PRO A 40 -5.32 0.07 -7.09
C PRO A 40 -4.84 0.22 -5.65
N SER A 41 -3.58 -0.14 -5.40
CA SER A 41 -2.90 0.14 -4.14
C SER A 41 -2.30 1.54 -4.16
N TRP A 42 -2.58 2.32 -3.11
CA TRP A 42 -2.16 3.70 -2.99
C TRP A 42 -1.05 3.81 -1.94
N PRO A 43 0.17 4.24 -2.31
CA PRO A 43 1.28 4.41 -1.36
C PRO A 43 0.90 5.29 -0.16
N VAL A 44 0.19 6.41 -0.39
CA VAL A 44 -0.24 7.34 0.65
C VAL A 44 -1.19 6.69 1.69
N VAL A 45 -2.07 5.79 1.25
CA VAL A 45 -2.99 5.08 2.16
C VAL A 45 -2.22 4.06 2.99
N THR A 46 -1.34 3.29 2.35
CA THR A 46 -0.52 2.30 3.05
C THR A 46 0.39 2.99 4.08
N TRP A 47 1.01 4.11 3.71
CA TRP A 47 1.79 4.96 4.61
C TRP A 47 0.98 5.44 5.81
N LEU A 48 -0.23 5.98 5.60
CA LEU A 48 -1.10 6.44 6.68
C LEU A 48 -1.41 5.31 7.67
N PHE A 49 -1.65 4.09 7.19
CA PHE A 49 -1.87 2.93 8.05
C PHE A 49 -0.61 2.54 8.83
N VAL A 50 0.57 2.57 8.22
CA VAL A 50 1.85 2.34 8.91
C VAL A 50 2.00 3.34 10.07
N TRP A 51 1.84 4.63 9.80
CA TRP A 51 1.95 5.71 10.78
C TRP A 51 0.94 5.54 11.92
N LEU A 52 -0.32 5.23 11.60
CA LEU A 52 -1.37 4.99 12.60
C LEU A 52 -1.05 3.78 13.48
N LEU A 53 -0.58 2.68 12.89
CA LEU A 53 -0.24 1.46 13.61
C LEU A 53 0.95 1.68 14.56
N GLN A 54 1.98 2.41 14.12
CA GLN A 54 3.11 2.80 14.97
C GLN A 54 2.64 3.59 16.20
N ARG A 55 1.79 4.60 16.00
CA ARG A 55 1.22 5.42 17.09
C ARG A 55 0.33 4.65 18.06
N ARG A 56 -0.21 3.51 17.62
CA ARG A 56 -1.01 2.62 18.46
C ARG A 56 -0.17 1.51 19.10
N GLY A 57 1.15 1.56 19.01
CA GLY A 57 2.06 0.54 19.55
C GLY A 57 1.98 -0.79 18.81
N ARG A 58 1.39 -0.82 17.60
CA ARG A 58 1.24 -2.02 16.75
C ARG A 58 2.41 -2.18 15.80
N THR A 59 3.63 -2.11 16.33
CA THR A 59 4.87 -2.27 15.58
C THR A 59 4.97 -3.64 14.90
N ASP A 60 4.37 -4.67 15.50
CA ASP A 60 4.23 -6.02 14.95
C ASP A 60 3.57 -6.05 13.57
N VAL A 61 2.67 -5.10 13.30
CA VAL A 61 1.91 -5.00 12.04
C VAL A 61 2.46 -3.88 11.16
N ALA A 62 2.89 -2.78 11.76
CA ALA A 62 3.42 -1.64 11.02
C ALA A 62 4.74 -1.99 10.30
N ALA A 63 5.65 -2.71 10.95
CA ALA A 63 6.96 -3.03 10.39
C ALA A 63 6.90 -3.84 9.07
N PRO A 64 6.14 -4.94 8.97
CA PRO A 64 6.02 -5.66 7.69
C PRO A 64 5.29 -4.84 6.63
N LEU A 65 4.28 -4.04 7.00
CA LEU A 65 3.55 -3.19 6.04
C LEU A 65 4.44 -2.06 5.49
N ARG A 66 5.27 -1.44 6.34
CA ARG A 66 6.30 -0.48 5.94
C ARG A 66 7.27 -1.09 4.94
N ARG A 67 7.76 -2.30 5.22
CA ARG A 67 8.69 -3.00 4.33
C ARG A 67 8.05 -3.29 2.97
N ALA A 68 6.82 -3.82 2.96
CA ALA A 68 6.10 -4.10 1.72
C ALA A 68 5.89 -2.84 0.86
N LEU A 69 5.62 -1.69 1.49
CA LEU A 69 5.51 -0.42 0.78
C LEU A 69 6.85 0.07 0.23
N LEU A 70 7.93 -0.01 1.01
CA LEU A 70 9.26 0.34 0.50
C LEU A 70 9.68 -0.57 -0.66
N ASP A 71 9.36 -1.87 -0.59
CA ASP A 71 9.61 -2.81 -1.68
C ASP A 71 8.80 -2.46 -2.95
N GLN A 72 7.56 -1.99 -2.81
CA GLN A 72 6.75 -1.48 -3.93
C GLN A 72 7.37 -0.24 -4.56
N LEU A 73 7.91 0.67 -3.75
CA LEU A 73 8.47 1.94 -4.22
C LEU A 73 9.92 1.84 -4.71
N ALA A 74 10.58 0.69 -4.52
CA ALA A 74 11.98 0.49 -4.88
C ALA A 74 12.29 0.69 -6.38
N GLY A 75 11.28 0.60 -7.25
CA GLY A 75 11.41 0.88 -8.68
C GLY A 75 11.57 2.37 -9.05
N GLY A 76 11.35 3.29 -8.10
CA GLY A 76 11.64 4.71 -8.28
C GLY A 76 10.67 5.50 -9.18
N SER A 77 9.55 4.91 -9.61
CA SER A 77 8.53 5.61 -10.41
C SER A 77 7.76 6.67 -9.62
N PHE A 78 7.68 6.48 -8.30
CA PHE A 78 6.86 7.27 -7.36
C PHE A 78 5.44 7.52 -7.88
N ALA A 79 4.84 6.51 -8.50
CA ALA A 79 3.52 6.63 -9.10
C ALA A 79 2.41 6.92 -8.08
N GLU A 80 1.31 7.50 -8.55
CA GLU A 80 0.16 7.87 -7.74
C GLU A 80 -0.51 6.64 -7.09
N TYR A 81 -0.66 5.57 -7.86
CA TYR A 81 -1.14 4.27 -7.40
C TYR A 81 -0.56 3.15 -8.26
N HIS A 82 -0.65 1.92 -7.79
CA HIS A 82 -0.11 0.75 -8.49
C HIS A 82 -1.20 -0.29 -8.69
N GLU A 83 -1.13 -1.01 -9.80
CA GLU A 83 -1.94 -2.21 -10.02
C GLU A 83 -1.54 -3.26 -8.96
N PRO A 84 -2.48 -3.78 -8.15
CA PRO A 84 -2.15 -4.49 -6.93
C PRO A 84 -1.67 -5.94 -7.14
N LEU A 85 -1.90 -6.54 -8.31
CA LEU A 85 -1.58 -7.95 -8.61
C LEU A 85 -0.26 -8.10 -9.38
N THR A 86 0.09 -7.12 -10.19
CA THR A 86 1.26 -7.06 -11.09
C THR A 86 2.33 -6.11 -10.56
N GLY A 87 1.93 -5.07 -9.82
CA GLY A 87 2.81 -4.00 -9.35
C GLY A 87 3.05 -2.90 -10.39
N GLU A 88 2.36 -2.91 -11.53
CA GLU A 88 2.51 -1.88 -12.56
C GLU A 88 2.20 -0.49 -11.98
N PRO A 89 3.08 0.52 -12.16
CA PRO A 89 2.78 1.89 -11.78
C PRO A 89 1.69 2.49 -12.66
N LEU A 90 0.72 3.15 -12.06
CA LEU A 90 -0.44 3.76 -12.71
C LEU A 90 -0.67 5.20 -12.22
N GLY A 91 -1.52 5.94 -12.94
CA GLY A 91 -1.82 7.34 -12.63
C GLY A 91 -0.65 8.26 -12.99
N SER A 92 -0.51 9.36 -12.25
CA SER A 92 0.66 10.25 -12.43
C SER A 92 1.94 9.56 -11.98
N ALA A 93 3.00 9.70 -12.78
CA ALA A 93 4.37 9.46 -12.32
C ALA A 93 4.82 10.61 -11.40
N ASP A 94 5.93 10.41 -10.67
CA ASP A 94 6.59 11.44 -9.84
C ASP A 94 5.64 12.16 -8.87
N GLN A 95 4.68 11.41 -8.31
CA GLN A 95 3.64 11.96 -7.45
C GLN A 95 4.22 12.37 -6.09
N SER A 96 4.08 13.65 -5.75
CA SER A 96 4.74 14.26 -4.57
C SER A 96 4.45 13.54 -3.25
N TRP A 97 3.21 13.12 -3.00
CA TRP A 97 2.89 12.42 -1.75
C TRP A 97 3.47 11.00 -1.67
N THR A 98 3.82 10.40 -2.80
CA THR A 98 4.41 9.07 -2.87
C THR A 98 5.89 9.19 -2.53
N ALA A 99 6.55 10.21 -3.07
CA ALA A 99 7.90 10.59 -2.67
C ALA A 99 7.97 10.99 -1.18
N ALA A 100 7.01 11.79 -0.69
CA ALA A 100 6.95 12.17 0.73
C ALA A 100 6.78 10.95 1.65
N ALA A 101 5.90 10.01 1.29
CA ALA A 101 5.74 8.75 2.02
C ALA A 101 7.03 7.93 2.04
N ALA A 102 7.74 7.81 0.92
CA ALA A 102 9.03 7.13 0.88
C ALA A 102 10.07 7.80 1.80
N LEU A 103 10.17 9.13 1.77
CA LEU A 103 11.08 9.89 2.62
C LEU A 103 10.80 9.67 4.11
N ASP A 104 9.54 9.81 4.53
CA ASP A 104 9.11 9.59 5.90
C ASP A 104 9.46 8.17 6.38
N LEU A 105 9.16 7.15 5.57
CA LEU A 105 9.43 5.76 5.93
C LEU A 105 10.92 5.47 6.01
N LEU A 106 11.76 6.04 5.14
CA LEU A 106 13.21 5.80 5.14
C LEU A 106 13.93 6.54 6.26
N LEU A 107 13.52 7.78 6.54
CA LEU A 107 14.20 8.67 7.49
C LEU A 107 13.64 8.57 8.92
N GLY A 108 12.42 8.03 9.09
CA GLY A 108 11.79 7.84 10.39
C GLY A 108 11.43 9.16 11.09
N CYS A 109 11.07 10.17 10.31
CA CYS A 109 10.64 11.48 10.81
C CYS A 109 9.30 11.42 11.56
#